data_AF-A0A1I2NF63-F1
#
_entry.id   AF-A0A1I2NF63-F1
#
_cell.length_a   1.000
_cell.length_b   1.000
_cell.length_c   1.000
_cell.angle_alpha   90.00
_cell.angle_beta   90.00
_cell.angle_gamma   90.00
#
_symmetry.space_group_name_H-M   'P 1'
#
loop_
_entity.id
_entity.type
_entity.pdbx_description
1 polymer ?
#
loop_
_entity_poly.entity_id
_entity_poly.type
_entity_poly.pdbx_seq_one_letter_code
_entity_poly.pdbx_strand_id
1 'polypeptide(L)'
;MKTVTIKSYFVLFLALILLISCREEWPEDFFQNRELQKLKAAMAPYRNHENGLIAGWDTDLSGCVEHPELGGMGHHFARLEYFDAEVELLKPEVLLYAINEKGKMELLGVEYIVPFDILPETEKAPVLFDRAFKANHEQQIWALHVWTHRDNPAGIFADFNPTVTCDYWIEAQVDMVREHVSTFGNFESATAAGWDTDLSGCVAHPDLGGMGHHFARLEFMDGRVDPLEPQVMLFAPDENGEMDLLGVEYIVPFDILPETAEPPVLFNQPFHQNHEQQIWALHVWTHRENPAGIFADFNPTVSCE
;
A
#
# COMPACT_ATOMS: atom_id res chain seq x y z
N MET A 1 -86.10 -2.28 3.56
CA MET A 1 -85.72 -2.20 2.13
C MET A 1 -85.10 -0.84 1.88
N LYS A 2 -84.02 -0.79 1.09
CA LYS A 2 -83.11 0.34 0.88
C LYS A 2 -83.80 1.57 0.25
N THR A 3 -83.39 2.78 0.66
CA THR A 3 -83.59 4.06 -0.03
C THR A 3 -82.31 4.88 0.18
N VAL A 4 -81.42 4.99 -0.82
CA VAL A 4 -81.33 5.97 -1.92
C VAL A 4 -80.88 7.38 -1.48
N THR A 5 -79.58 7.62 -1.74
CA THR A 5 -78.86 8.80 -2.29
C THR A 5 -79.23 10.23 -1.87
N ILE A 6 -78.23 10.98 -1.38
CA ILE A 6 -78.28 12.43 -1.15
C ILE A 6 -77.45 13.16 -2.22
N LYS A 7 -78.06 14.21 -2.81
CA LYS A 7 -77.45 15.19 -3.71
C LYS A 7 -76.63 16.23 -2.94
N SER A 8 -75.51 16.63 -3.51
CA SER A 8 -74.71 17.81 -3.14
C SER A 8 -75.49 19.11 -3.26
N TYR A 9 -75.27 20.04 -2.32
CA TYR A 9 -75.22 21.48 -2.60
C TYR A 9 -74.07 22.13 -1.82
N PHE A 10 -73.29 22.88 -2.58
CA PHE A 10 -72.12 23.66 -2.19
C PHE A 10 -72.58 25.09 -1.88
N VAL A 11 -72.22 25.67 -0.73
CA VAL A 11 -72.07 27.13 -0.55
C VAL A 11 -70.93 27.42 0.44
N LEU A 12 -69.93 28.15 -0.07
CA LEU A 12 -68.80 28.88 0.54
C LEU A 12 -69.22 29.77 1.73
N PHE A 13 -68.43 30.30 2.68
CA PHE A 13 -66.98 30.43 2.93
C PHE A 13 -66.86 30.85 4.41
N LEU A 14 -65.83 30.39 5.13
CA LEU A 14 -65.19 31.21 6.16
C LEU A 14 -63.72 30.79 6.23
N ALA A 15 -62.87 31.78 5.98
CA ALA A 15 -61.44 31.63 5.76
C ALA A 15 -60.72 31.15 7.02
N LEU A 16 -59.88 30.13 6.86
CA LEU A 16 -58.81 29.80 7.80
C LEU A 16 -57.49 29.88 7.02
N ILE A 17 -56.76 30.97 7.23
CA ILE A 17 -55.39 31.12 6.75
C ILE A 17 -54.52 30.19 7.61
N LEU A 18 -54.16 29.03 7.06
CA LEU A 18 -53.05 28.22 7.54
C LEU A 18 -51.78 28.77 6.89
N LEU A 19 -50.97 29.46 7.70
CA LEU A 19 -49.56 29.71 7.41
C LEU A 19 -48.85 28.35 7.41
N ILE A 20 -48.73 27.73 6.24
CA ILE A 20 -47.78 26.65 6.01
C ILE A 20 -46.41 27.31 5.91
N SER A 21 -45.66 27.24 7.01
CA SER A 21 -44.22 27.40 7.00
C SER A 21 -43.62 26.31 6.10
N CYS A 22 -43.12 26.67 4.92
CA CYS A 22 -42.13 25.85 4.22
C CYS A 22 -40.84 25.88 5.04
N ARG A 23 -40.69 24.91 5.95
CA ARG A 23 -39.37 24.49 6.41
C ARG A 23 -39.14 23.13 5.77
N GLU A 24 -38.43 23.11 4.65
CA GLU A 24 -37.81 21.87 4.18
C GLU A 24 -36.72 21.52 5.19
N GLU A 25 -37.04 20.63 6.13
CA GLU A 25 -36.04 19.95 6.93
C GLU A 25 -35.42 18.87 6.04
N TRP A 26 -34.33 19.23 5.35
CA TRP A 26 -33.50 18.26 4.65
C TRP A 26 -32.72 17.44 5.70
N PRO A 27 -32.79 16.10 5.69
CA PRO A 27 -32.04 15.28 6.65
C PRO A 27 -30.53 15.41 6.40
N GLU A 28 -29.73 15.42 7.47
CA GLU A 28 -28.25 15.54 7.44
C GLU A 28 -27.57 14.55 6.48
N ASP A 29 -28.22 13.42 6.19
CA ASP A 29 -27.78 12.37 5.26
C ASP A 29 -27.75 12.80 3.77
N PHE A 30 -28.43 13.90 3.42
CA PHE A 30 -28.54 14.35 2.02
C PHE A 30 -27.27 15.04 1.50
N PHE A 31 -26.56 15.78 2.36
CA PHE A 31 -25.29 16.44 2.00
C PHE A 31 -24.14 15.43 1.97
N GLN A 32 -24.10 14.52 2.95
CA GLN A 32 -23.13 13.43 3.02
C GLN A 32 -23.14 12.59 1.74
N ASN A 33 -24.31 12.28 1.17
CA ASN A 33 -24.36 11.52 -0.07
C ASN A 33 -23.81 12.33 -1.28
N ARG A 34 -24.18 13.61 -1.45
CA ARG A 34 -23.75 14.37 -2.64
C ARG A 34 -22.26 14.66 -2.68
N GLU A 35 -21.68 15.12 -1.58
CA GLU A 35 -20.25 15.41 -1.52
C GLU A 35 -19.42 14.14 -1.68
N LEU A 36 -19.83 13.07 -0.99
CA LEU A 36 -19.20 11.77 -1.12
C LEU A 36 -19.31 11.21 -2.55
N GLN A 37 -20.47 11.32 -3.22
CA GLN A 37 -20.59 10.87 -4.61
C GLN A 37 -19.68 11.66 -5.54
N LYS A 38 -19.53 12.98 -5.33
CA LYS A 38 -18.59 13.80 -6.12
C LYS A 38 -17.16 13.34 -5.90
N LEU A 39 -16.76 13.14 -4.65
CA LEU A 39 -15.42 12.64 -4.32
C LEU A 39 -15.17 11.24 -4.91
N LYS A 40 -16.10 10.30 -4.72
CA LYS A 40 -16.03 8.94 -5.31
C LYS A 40 -15.87 8.99 -6.83
N ALA A 41 -16.65 9.83 -7.51
CA ALA A 41 -16.56 9.99 -8.95
C ALA A 41 -15.23 10.62 -9.39
N ALA A 42 -14.74 11.64 -8.66
CA ALA A 42 -13.47 12.29 -8.94
C ALA A 42 -12.28 11.34 -8.75
N MET A 43 -12.35 10.43 -7.77
CA MET A 43 -11.27 9.49 -7.46
C MET A 43 -11.36 8.18 -8.26
N ALA A 44 -12.45 7.93 -8.99
CA ALA A 44 -12.64 6.71 -9.76
C ALA A 44 -11.51 6.39 -10.78
N PRO A 45 -10.90 7.36 -11.50
CA PRO A 45 -9.77 7.09 -12.39
C PRO A 45 -8.53 6.53 -11.66
N TYR A 46 -8.36 6.87 -10.38
CA TYR A 46 -7.22 6.46 -9.57
C TYR A 46 -7.42 5.08 -8.92
N ARG A 47 -8.51 4.37 -9.25
CA ARG A 47 -8.59 2.91 -8.99
C ARG A 47 -7.44 2.15 -9.66
N ASN A 48 -6.88 2.69 -10.74
CA ASN A 48 -5.58 2.29 -11.24
C ASN A 48 -4.51 3.11 -10.49
N HIS A 49 -3.66 2.41 -9.74
CA HIS A 49 -2.60 3.00 -8.94
C HIS A 49 -1.66 3.90 -9.76
N GLU A 50 -1.27 3.44 -10.96
CA GLU A 50 -0.39 4.20 -11.87
C GLU A 50 -0.96 5.56 -12.24
N ASN A 51 -2.29 5.66 -12.43
CA ASN A 51 -2.93 6.94 -12.71
C ASN A 51 -2.80 7.91 -11.52
N GLY A 52 -2.78 7.40 -10.28
CA GLY A 52 -2.58 8.19 -9.07
C GLY A 52 -1.15 8.72 -8.99
N LEU A 53 -0.16 7.85 -9.23
CA LEU A 53 1.26 8.22 -9.30
C LEU A 53 1.50 9.32 -10.35
N ILE A 54 1.05 9.11 -11.59
CA ILE A 54 1.17 10.09 -12.69
C ILE A 54 0.46 11.41 -12.36
N ALA A 55 -0.64 11.35 -11.62
CA ALA A 55 -1.37 12.55 -11.21
C ALA A 55 -0.70 13.30 -10.04
N GLY A 56 0.31 12.72 -9.40
CA GLY A 56 1.13 13.35 -8.37
C GLY A 56 0.96 12.80 -6.95
N TRP A 57 0.19 11.72 -6.75
CA TRP A 57 0.20 10.97 -5.47
C TRP A 57 1.29 9.90 -5.53
N ASP A 58 2.55 10.33 -5.65
CA ASP A 58 3.70 9.47 -5.98
C ASP A 58 4.61 9.14 -4.79
N THR A 59 4.28 9.64 -3.60
CA THR A 59 5.08 9.48 -2.39
C THR A 59 4.35 8.60 -1.37
N ASP A 60 4.82 7.37 -1.12
CA ASP A 60 4.31 6.55 -0.02
C ASP A 60 4.89 7.05 1.32
N LEU A 61 4.06 7.68 2.14
CA LEU A 61 4.48 8.27 3.42
C LEU A 61 4.66 7.26 4.54
N SER A 62 4.02 6.09 4.44
CA SER A 62 3.80 5.24 5.60
C SER A 62 4.25 3.79 5.42
N GLY A 63 4.42 3.34 4.18
CA GLY A 63 4.31 1.91 3.91
C GLY A 63 2.91 1.40 4.27
N CYS A 64 2.74 0.07 4.38
CA CYS A 64 1.45 -0.47 4.76
C CYS A 64 1.21 -0.32 6.27
N VAL A 65 0.14 0.37 6.67
CA VAL A 65 -0.23 0.51 8.09
C VAL A 65 -1.36 -0.44 8.47
N GLU A 66 -1.13 -1.24 9.50
CA GLU A 66 -2.10 -2.19 10.07
C GLU A 66 -2.02 -2.23 11.59
N HIS A 67 -3.18 -2.36 12.22
CA HIS A 67 -3.32 -2.58 13.66
C HIS A 67 -3.91 -3.98 13.91
N PRO A 68 -3.31 -4.81 14.79
CA PRO A 68 -3.70 -6.21 14.97
C PRO A 68 -5.19 -6.45 15.29
N GLU A 69 -5.83 -5.51 15.99
CA GLU A 69 -7.24 -5.63 16.40
C GLU A 69 -8.23 -4.80 15.56
N LEU A 70 -7.74 -3.79 14.82
CA LEU A 70 -8.60 -2.84 14.11
C LEU A 70 -8.56 -3.02 12.59
N GLY A 71 -7.60 -3.81 12.09
CA GLY A 71 -7.32 -4.02 10.67
C GLY A 71 -6.41 -2.95 10.08
N GLY A 72 -6.44 -2.82 8.75
CA GLY A 72 -5.54 -1.98 7.98
C GLY A 72 -6.09 -0.59 7.63
N MET A 73 -5.17 0.36 7.46
CA MET A 73 -5.39 1.61 6.72
C MET A 73 -4.84 1.48 5.28
N GLY A 74 -3.84 0.61 5.09
CA GLY A 74 -3.12 0.48 3.83
C GLY A 74 -1.94 1.45 3.74
N HIS A 75 -1.50 1.71 2.52
CA HIS A 75 -0.45 2.67 2.15
C HIS A 75 -1.02 4.06 1.92
N HIS A 76 -0.27 5.08 2.34
CA HIS A 76 -0.66 6.48 2.25
C HIS A 76 0.16 7.18 1.14
N PHE A 77 -0.34 7.09 -0.09
CA PHE A 77 0.28 7.75 -1.25
C PHE A 77 -0.11 9.22 -1.29
N ALA A 78 0.84 10.08 -0.96
CA ALA A 78 0.65 11.51 -0.81
C ALA A 78 1.00 12.29 -2.05
N ARG A 79 0.24 13.37 -2.26
CA ARG A 79 0.56 14.45 -3.18
C ARG A 79 1.03 15.65 -2.38
N LEU A 80 2.34 15.74 -2.18
CA LEU A 80 2.96 16.69 -1.25
C LEU A 80 2.62 18.16 -1.52
N GLU A 81 2.35 18.54 -2.77
CA GLU A 81 1.95 19.90 -3.13
C GLU A 81 0.57 20.32 -2.59
N TYR A 82 -0.24 19.38 -2.07
CA TYR A 82 -1.53 19.68 -1.44
C TYR A 82 -1.43 19.86 0.08
N PHE A 83 -0.25 19.65 0.68
CA PHE A 83 -0.07 19.77 2.12
C PHE A 83 0.02 21.27 2.50
N ASP A 84 -1.15 21.89 2.60
CA ASP A 84 -1.33 23.29 3.00
C ASP A 84 -2.45 23.41 4.06
N ALA A 85 -2.97 24.63 4.28
CA ALA A 85 -4.02 24.87 5.27
C ALA A 85 -5.44 24.71 4.70
N GLU A 86 -5.59 24.61 3.38
CA GLU A 86 -6.86 24.61 2.67
C GLU A 86 -7.33 23.17 2.45
N VAL A 87 -8.47 22.81 3.05
CA VAL A 87 -9.08 21.49 2.81
C VAL A 87 -10.13 21.58 1.70
N GLU A 88 -9.83 20.97 0.55
CA GLU A 88 -10.70 20.99 -0.63
C GLU A 88 -11.30 19.61 -0.94
N LEU A 89 -12.62 19.50 -1.02
CA LEU A 89 -13.38 18.24 -1.22
C LEU A 89 -12.88 17.31 -2.34
N LEU A 90 -12.27 17.85 -3.40
CA LEU A 90 -11.84 17.06 -4.57
C LEU A 90 -10.32 17.01 -4.74
N LYS A 91 -9.58 17.52 -3.76
CA LYS A 91 -8.11 17.49 -3.72
C LYS A 91 -7.66 16.88 -2.39
N PRO A 92 -7.90 15.58 -2.18
CA PRO A 92 -7.35 14.93 -1.00
C PRO A 92 -5.82 14.91 -1.08
N GLU A 93 -5.18 15.16 0.05
CA GLU A 93 -3.72 15.12 0.17
C GLU A 93 -3.18 13.70 -0.05
N VAL A 94 -3.96 12.68 0.33
CA VAL A 94 -3.53 11.27 0.31
C VAL A 94 -4.57 10.36 -0.35
N LEU A 95 -4.09 9.41 -1.15
CA LEU A 95 -4.84 8.24 -1.60
C LEU A 95 -4.41 7.00 -0.81
N LEU A 96 -5.39 6.22 -0.37
CA LEU A 96 -5.16 4.99 0.40
C LEU A 96 -5.22 3.77 -0.49
N TYR A 97 -4.19 2.94 -0.49
CA TYR A 97 -4.15 1.70 -1.28
C TYR A 97 -3.77 0.48 -0.43
N ALA A 98 -4.32 -0.69 -0.75
CA ALA A 98 -3.79 -1.98 -0.27
C ALA A 98 -3.93 -3.06 -1.34
N ILE A 99 -3.10 -4.09 -1.22
CA ILE A 99 -3.19 -5.26 -2.10
C ILE A 99 -4.26 -6.19 -1.53
N ASN A 100 -5.23 -6.56 -2.36
CA ASN A 100 -6.23 -7.54 -1.96
C ASN A 100 -5.70 -8.97 -2.08
N GLU A 101 -6.49 -9.91 -1.56
CA GLU A 101 -6.26 -11.36 -1.61
C GLU A 101 -5.95 -11.95 -3.01
N LYS A 102 -6.15 -11.18 -4.10
CA LYS A 102 -5.86 -11.57 -5.48
C LYS A 102 -4.55 -10.97 -6.00
N GLY A 103 -3.73 -10.39 -5.13
CA GLY A 103 -2.48 -9.72 -5.51
C GLY A 103 -2.68 -8.41 -6.27
N LYS A 104 -3.90 -7.85 -6.30
CA LYS A 104 -4.19 -6.62 -7.06
C LYS A 104 -4.24 -5.41 -6.14
N MET A 105 -3.55 -4.35 -6.56
CA MET A 105 -3.67 -3.01 -5.97
C MET A 105 -5.10 -2.49 -6.02
N GLU A 106 -5.66 -2.14 -4.86
CA GLU A 106 -7.00 -1.61 -4.69
C GLU A 106 -6.94 -0.23 -4.05
N LEU A 107 -7.58 0.76 -4.68
CA LEU A 107 -7.86 2.06 -4.05
C LEU A 107 -8.91 1.82 -2.95
N LEU A 108 -8.57 2.16 -1.72
CA LEU A 108 -9.43 1.97 -0.55
C LEU A 108 -10.26 3.21 -0.25
N GLY A 109 -9.62 4.36 -0.29
CA GLY A 109 -10.16 5.60 0.24
C GLY A 109 -9.23 6.77 -0.02
N VAL A 110 -9.49 7.86 0.68
CA VAL A 110 -8.63 9.04 0.71
C VAL A 110 -8.45 9.47 2.15
N GLU A 111 -7.37 10.20 2.42
CA GLU A 111 -7.17 10.88 3.68
C GLU A 111 -6.88 12.36 3.40
N TYR A 112 -7.45 13.22 4.24
CA TYR A 112 -7.13 14.63 4.25
C TYR A 112 -6.19 14.94 5.40
N ILE A 113 -5.11 15.69 5.13
CA ILE A 113 -4.06 15.99 6.10
C ILE A 113 -3.79 17.49 6.13
N VAL A 114 -3.75 18.07 7.33
CA VAL A 114 -3.20 19.41 7.57
C VAL A 114 -2.12 19.34 8.65
N PRO A 115 -0.84 19.58 8.32
CA PRO A 115 0.25 19.57 9.28
C PRO A 115 0.11 20.63 10.40
N PHE A 116 0.57 20.32 11.62
CA PHE A 116 0.49 21.25 12.75
C PHE A 116 1.42 22.47 12.63
N ASP A 117 2.50 22.39 11.86
CA ASP A 117 3.37 23.54 11.58
C ASP A 117 2.68 24.58 10.67
N ILE A 118 1.70 24.15 9.88
CA ILE A 118 0.83 24.99 9.05
C ILE A 118 -0.40 25.48 9.84
N LEU A 119 -1.10 24.56 10.51
CA LEU A 119 -2.26 24.86 11.36
C LEU A 119 -2.08 24.25 12.76
N PRO A 120 -1.58 25.02 13.74
CA PRO A 120 -1.29 24.52 15.08
C PRO A 120 -2.47 23.84 15.75
N GLU A 121 -2.22 22.80 16.55
CA GLU A 121 -3.26 22.05 17.26
C GLU A 121 -4.11 22.89 18.23
N THR A 122 -3.59 24.05 18.64
CA THR A 122 -4.29 25.03 19.49
C THR A 122 -5.38 25.80 18.75
N GLU A 123 -5.34 25.80 17.42
CA GLU A 123 -6.34 26.41 16.55
C GLU A 123 -7.55 25.49 16.34
N LYS A 124 -8.60 26.02 15.73
CA LYS A 124 -9.79 25.23 15.42
C LYS A 124 -9.46 24.21 14.33
N ALA A 125 -9.76 22.93 14.60
CA ALA A 125 -9.61 21.85 13.65
C ALA A 125 -10.29 22.14 12.29
N PRO A 126 -9.68 21.75 11.16
CA PRO A 126 -10.33 21.76 9.86
C PRO A 126 -11.62 20.94 9.88
N VAL A 127 -12.56 21.31 9.02
CA VAL A 127 -13.86 20.63 8.91
C VAL A 127 -14.14 20.32 7.44
N LEU A 128 -14.46 19.05 7.17
CA LEU A 128 -14.96 18.59 5.88
C LEU A 128 -16.04 17.52 6.13
N PHE A 129 -17.05 17.42 5.27
CA PHE A 129 -18.21 16.52 5.47
C PHE A 129 -18.92 16.72 6.83
N ASP A 130 -18.99 17.97 7.30
CA ASP A 130 -19.51 18.34 8.62
C ASP A 130 -18.79 17.65 9.80
N ARG A 131 -17.54 17.21 9.59
CA ARG A 131 -16.71 16.54 10.60
C ARG A 131 -15.42 17.28 10.82
N ALA A 132 -15.11 17.54 12.08
CA ALA A 132 -13.80 18.02 12.48
C ALA A 132 -12.75 16.91 12.27
N PHE A 133 -11.58 17.31 11.81
CA PHE A 133 -10.43 16.42 11.68
C PHE A 133 -9.96 16.01 13.08
N LYS A 134 -9.36 14.82 13.19
CA LYS A 134 -8.75 14.33 14.43
C LYS A 134 -7.30 14.79 14.51
N ALA A 135 -6.86 15.19 15.70
CA ALA A 135 -5.45 15.46 15.96
C ALA A 135 -4.70 14.12 16.11
N ASN A 136 -3.64 13.92 15.33
CA ASN A 136 -2.66 12.87 15.54
C ASN A 136 -1.36 13.51 16.05
N HIS A 137 -1.12 13.39 17.37
CA HIS A 137 0.04 13.98 18.02
C HIS A 137 1.34 13.21 17.75
N GLU A 138 1.29 11.94 17.34
CA GLU A 138 2.51 11.20 17.01
C GLU A 138 3.07 11.68 15.67
N GLN A 139 2.18 11.90 14.70
CA GLN A 139 2.51 12.39 13.37
C GLN A 139 2.51 13.93 13.26
N GLN A 140 2.02 14.64 14.27
CA GLN A 140 1.88 16.11 14.29
C GLN A 140 0.98 16.65 13.15
N ILE A 141 -0.18 16.02 12.94
CA ILE A 141 -1.12 16.36 11.88
C ILE A 141 -2.57 16.40 12.35
N TRP A 142 -3.41 17.18 11.66
CA TRP A 142 -4.85 16.97 11.61
C TRP A 142 -5.18 15.99 10.49
N ALA A 143 -6.00 14.99 10.76
CA ALA A 143 -6.33 13.93 9.80
C ALA A 143 -7.84 13.64 9.71
N LEU A 144 -8.32 13.33 8.50
CA LEU A 144 -9.66 12.78 8.27
C LEU A 144 -9.62 11.69 7.19
N HIS A 145 -9.87 10.45 7.61
CA HIS A 145 -10.04 9.30 6.72
C HIS A 145 -11.42 9.29 6.08
N VAL A 146 -11.48 8.97 4.78
CA VAL A 146 -12.75 8.79 4.04
C VAL A 146 -12.68 7.55 3.14
N TRP A 147 -13.41 6.50 3.51
CA TRP A 147 -13.49 5.23 2.78
C TRP A 147 -14.39 5.36 1.54
N THR A 148 -13.82 5.89 0.45
CA THR A 148 -14.56 6.20 -0.77
C THR A 148 -14.85 4.96 -1.63
N HIS A 149 -13.96 3.97 -1.61
CA HIS A 149 -13.96 2.87 -2.58
C HIS A 149 -14.18 1.50 -1.95
N ARG A 150 -13.46 1.21 -0.87
CA ARG A 150 -13.63 0.01 -0.06
C ARG A 150 -14.70 0.26 0.99
N ASP A 151 -15.66 -0.66 1.13
CA ASP A 151 -16.63 -0.58 2.22
C ASP A 151 -15.90 -0.79 3.57
N ASN A 152 -16.24 0.02 4.57
CA ASN A 152 -15.70 -0.10 5.91
C ASN A 152 -16.81 -0.39 6.94
N PRO A 153 -16.87 -1.62 7.50
CA PRO A 153 -17.82 -1.97 8.55
C PRO A 153 -17.72 -1.12 9.83
N ALA A 154 -16.54 -0.55 10.13
CA ALA A 154 -16.34 0.37 11.25
C ALA A 154 -16.89 1.78 10.97
N GLY A 155 -17.23 2.08 9.71
CA GLY A 155 -17.81 3.34 9.26
C GLY A 155 -16.92 4.07 8.25
N ILE A 156 -17.54 4.92 7.43
CA ILE A 156 -16.86 5.58 6.30
C ILE A 156 -15.80 6.61 6.71
N PHE A 157 -15.78 7.03 7.98
CA PHE A 157 -14.78 7.94 8.55
C PHE A 157 -14.00 7.31 9.71
N ALA A 158 -14.04 5.99 9.85
CA ALA A 158 -13.17 5.29 10.80
C ALA A 158 -11.72 5.35 10.29
N ASP A 159 -10.75 5.38 11.19
CA ASP A 159 -9.33 5.45 10.79
C ASP A 159 -8.91 4.10 10.19
N PHE A 160 -9.26 3.00 10.86
CA PHE A 160 -8.96 1.63 10.42
C PHE A 160 -10.16 0.93 9.78
N ASN A 161 -9.87 -0.07 8.93
CA ASN A 161 -10.87 -0.98 8.38
C ASN A 161 -10.55 -2.44 8.76
N PRO A 162 -11.45 -3.14 9.49
CA PRO A 162 -11.21 -4.50 9.96
C PRO A 162 -11.17 -5.56 8.85
N THR A 163 -11.40 -5.18 7.59
CA THR A 163 -11.39 -6.06 6.42
C THR A 163 -10.20 -5.82 5.48
N VAL A 164 -9.31 -4.90 5.86
CA VAL A 164 -8.06 -4.60 5.16
C VAL A 164 -6.92 -5.21 5.97
N THR A 165 -5.94 -5.79 5.29
CA THR A 165 -4.70 -6.32 5.87
C THR A 165 -3.53 -5.95 4.97
N CYS A 166 -2.34 -5.92 5.55
CA CYS A 166 -1.07 -5.69 4.87
C CYS A 166 -0.35 -6.97 4.44
N ASP A 167 -0.91 -8.15 4.76
CA ASP A 167 -0.31 -9.45 4.49
C ASP A 167 0.07 -9.64 3.01
N TYR A 168 -0.78 -9.17 2.10
CA TYR A 168 -0.60 -9.40 0.66
C TYR A 168 0.38 -8.43 -0.01
N TRP A 169 0.83 -7.38 0.67
CA TRP A 169 1.73 -6.39 0.05
C TRP A 169 3.09 -7.01 -0.28
N ILE A 170 3.68 -7.68 0.72
CA ILE A 170 4.96 -8.34 0.59
C ILE A 170 4.88 -9.43 -0.47
N GLU A 171 3.84 -10.28 -0.41
CA GLU A 171 3.65 -11.37 -1.36
C GLU A 171 3.57 -10.86 -2.80
N ALA A 172 2.76 -9.83 -3.06
CA ALA A 172 2.60 -9.30 -4.40
C ALA A 172 3.84 -8.57 -4.93
N GLN A 173 4.61 -7.90 -4.06
CA GLN A 173 5.90 -7.36 -4.45
C GLN A 173 6.88 -8.49 -4.81
N VAL A 174 6.92 -9.58 -4.03
CA VAL A 174 7.75 -10.74 -4.33
C VAL A 174 7.29 -11.47 -5.60
N ASP A 175 5.98 -11.54 -5.85
CA ASP A 175 5.41 -12.09 -7.10
C ASP A 175 5.81 -11.26 -8.32
N MET A 176 5.85 -9.94 -8.19
CA MET A 176 6.36 -9.05 -9.23
C MET A 176 7.84 -9.35 -9.54
N VAL A 177 8.67 -9.54 -8.51
CA VAL A 177 10.07 -9.97 -8.70
C VAL A 177 10.13 -11.34 -9.37
N ARG A 178 9.34 -12.30 -8.89
CA ARG A 178 9.26 -13.66 -9.44
C ARG A 178 8.92 -13.64 -10.93
N GLU A 179 7.91 -12.87 -11.33
CA GLU A 179 7.51 -12.71 -12.73
C GLU A 179 8.63 -12.06 -13.57
N HIS A 180 9.24 -10.98 -13.05
CA HIS A 180 10.34 -10.31 -13.74
C HIS A 180 11.53 -11.24 -13.95
N VAL A 181 12.03 -11.88 -12.90
CA VAL A 181 13.24 -12.72 -12.98
C VAL A 181 12.98 -14.07 -13.65
N SER A 182 11.72 -14.54 -13.69
CA SER A 182 11.33 -15.70 -14.52
C SER A 182 11.65 -15.50 -16.01
N THR A 183 11.69 -14.25 -16.50
CA THR A 183 12.13 -13.96 -17.88
C THR A 183 13.60 -14.34 -18.14
N PHE A 184 14.39 -14.45 -17.07
CA PHE A 184 15.79 -14.87 -17.06
C PHE A 184 16.00 -16.20 -16.32
N GLY A 185 14.95 -16.99 -16.10
CA GLY A 185 14.97 -18.12 -15.15
C GLY A 185 15.89 -19.29 -15.50
N ASN A 186 16.38 -19.38 -16.74
CA ASN A 186 17.44 -20.32 -17.09
C ASN A 186 18.80 -19.65 -16.96
N PHE A 187 19.78 -20.40 -16.46
CA PHE A 187 21.10 -19.88 -16.13
C PHE A 187 21.83 -19.20 -17.31
N GLU A 188 21.72 -19.74 -18.53
CA GLU A 188 22.29 -19.10 -19.73
C GLU A 188 21.66 -17.73 -20.02
N SER A 189 20.34 -17.59 -19.86
CA SER A 189 19.66 -16.31 -20.05
C SER A 189 20.00 -15.30 -18.95
N ALA A 190 20.11 -15.73 -17.69
CA ALA A 190 20.54 -14.87 -16.59
C ALA A 190 21.96 -14.32 -16.81
N THR A 191 22.91 -15.20 -17.15
CA THR A 191 24.30 -14.80 -17.43
C THR A 191 24.38 -13.90 -18.67
N ALA A 192 23.65 -14.19 -19.75
CA ALA A 192 23.57 -13.32 -20.92
C ALA A 192 22.92 -11.96 -20.64
N ALA A 193 22.01 -11.88 -19.66
CA ALA A 193 21.38 -10.65 -19.20
C ALA A 193 22.24 -9.85 -18.20
N GLY A 194 23.39 -10.39 -17.78
CA GLY A 194 24.41 -9.70 -16.99
C GLY A 194 24.64 -10.24 -15.59
N TRP A 195 23.90 -11.25 -15.13
CA TRP A 195 24.21 -11.97 -13.88
C TRP A 195 25.26 -13.06 -14.15
N ASP A 196 26.47 -12.64 -14.53
CA ASP A 196 27.53 -13.50 -15.07
C ASP A 196 28.72 -13.73 -14.12
N THR A 197 28.71 -13.07 -12.96
CA THR A 197 29.83 -13.09 -12.02
C THR A 197 29.47 -13.89 -10.78
N ASP A 198 30.04 -15.08 -10.62
CA ASP A 198 29.89 -15.86 -9.38
C ASP A 198 30.74 -15.23 -8.25
N LEU A 199 30.09 -14.68 -7.23
CA LEU A 199 30.76 -14.01 -6.12
C LEU A 199 31.23 -14.95 -5.02
N SER A 200 30.63 -16.14 -4.91
CA SER A 200 30.77 -16.96 -3.70
C SER A 200 31.06 -18.43 -3.94
N GLY A 201 30.84 -18.92 -5.17
CA GLY A 201 30.65 -20.36 -5.38
C GLY A 201 29.39 -20.84 -4.65
N CYS A 202 29.20 -22.16 -4.55
CA CYS A 202 28.05 -22.67 -3.82
C CYS A 202 28.26 -22.51 -2.31
N VAL A 203 27.35 -21.79 -1.65
CA VAL A 203 27.38 -21.62 -0.20
C VAL A 203 26.37 -22.54 0.48
N ALA A 204 26.85 -23.32 1.44
CA ALA A 204 26.02 -24.19 2.27
C ALA A 204 26.52 -24.24 3.72
N HIS A 205 25.59 -24.52 4.64
CA HIS A 205 25.83 -24.70 6.05
C HIS A 205 25.32 -26.09 6.49
N PRO A 206 26.10 -26.87 7.27
CA PRO A 206 25.75 -28.25 7.63
C PRO A 206 24.36 -28.43 8.25
N ASP A 207 23.92 -27.47 9.06
CA ASP A 207 22.65 -27.56 9.80
C ASP A 207 21.52 -26.67 9.25
N LEU A 208 21.84 -25.72 8.35
CA LEU A 208 20.87 -24.72 7.86
C LEU A 208 20.49 -24.93 6.38
N GLY A 209 21.24 -25.79 5.67
CA GLY A 209 21.07 -26.04 4.24
C GLY A 209 21.88 -25.06 3.39
N GLY A 210 21.42 -24.81 2.16
CA GLY A 210 22.15 -24.04 1.16
C GLY A 210 21.59 -22.64 0.92
N MET A 211 22.46 -21.73 0.50
CA MET A 211 22.09 -20.48 -0.18
C MET A 211 22.22 -20.62 -1.71
N GLY A 212 23.12 -21.51 -2.15
CA GLY A 212 23.47 -21.68 -3.56
C GLY A 212 24.62 -20.78 -3.99
N HIS A 213 24.82 -20.67 -5.29
CA HIS A 213 25.72 -19.76 -5.97
C HIS A 213 25.11 -18.38 -6.12
N HIS A 214 25.92 -17.34 -5.91
CA HIS A 214 25.50 -15.94 -5.96
C HIS A 214 26.03 -15.29 -7.23
N PHE A 215 25.22 -15.31 -8.28
CA PHE A 215 25.57 -14.70 -9.56
C PHE A 215 25.17 -13.24 -9.58
N ALA A 216 26.16 -12.36 -9.53
CA ALA A 216 25.96 -10.93 -9.48
C ALA A 216 25.91 -10.30 -10.87
N ARG A 217 25.09 -9.25 -10.97
CA ARG A 217 25.15 -8.27 -12.05
C ARG A 217 25.82 -7.01 -11.55
N LEU A 218 27.11 -6.86 -11.86
CA LEU A 218 27.95 -5.80 -11.30
C LEU A 218 27.47 -4.38 -11.63
N GLU A 219 26.75 -4.19 -12.74
CA GLU A 219 26.14 -2.89 -13.10
C GLU A 219 25.12 -2.40 -12.07
N PHE A 220 24.49 -3.31 -11.31
CA PHE A 220 23.50 -2.97 -10.28
C PHE A 220 24.13 -2.75 -8.90
N MET A 221 25.46 -2.87 -8.77
CA MET A 221 26.20 -2.60 -7.53
C MET A 221 26.49 -1.10 -7.38
N ASP A 222 25.45 -0.27 -7.52
CA ASP A 222 25.52 1.20 -7.52
C ASP A 222 24.92 1.83 -6.26
N GLY A 223 24.41 1.00 -5.34
CA GLY A 223 23.77 1.41 -4.09
C GLY A 223 22.26 1.64 -4.17
N ARG A 224 21.65 1.56 -5.36
CA ARG A 224 20.19 1.60 -5.49
C ARG A 224 19.60 0.25 -5.11
N VAL A 225 18.49 0.27 -4.39
CA VAL A 225 17.67 -0.92 -4.09
C VAL A 225 16.34 -0.77 -4.81
N ASP A 226 16.16 -1.53 -5.88
CA ASP A 226 14.95 -1.59 -6.70
C ASP A 226 14.50 -3.05 -6.79
N PRO A 227 13.24 -3.41 -6.45
CA PRO A 227 12.74 -4.79 -6.56
C PRO A 227 12.95 -5.45 -7.93
N LEU A 228 13.03 -4.66 -9.01
CA LEU A 228 13.21 -5.16 -10.38
C LEU A 228 14.66 -5.15 -10.86
N GLU A 229 15.59 -4.64 -10.06
CA GLU A 229 17.02 -4.66 -10.35
C GLU A 229 17.80 -5.43 -9.25
N PRO A 230 17.52 -6.74 -9.04
CA PRO A 230 18.23 -7.51 -8.03
C PRO A 230 19.72 -7.60 -8.36
N GLN A 231 20.57 -7.26 -7.39
CA GLN A 231 22.01 -7.31 -7.55
C GLN A 231 22.53 -8.73 -7.81
N VAL A 232 21.88 -9.73 -7.23
CA VAL A 232 22.31 -11.14 -7.27
C VAL A 232 21.13 -12.05 -7.59
N MET A 233 21.37 -13.05 -8.46
CA MET A 233 20.50 -14.22 -8.62
C MET A 233 21.13 -15.44 -7.97
N LEU A 234 20.30 -16.22 -7.26
CA LEU A 234 20.72 -17.41 -6.52
C LEU A 234 20.44 -18.66 -7.35
N PHE A 235 21.45 -19.50 -7.55
CA PHE A 235 21.32 -20.75 -8.31
C PHE A 235 21.92 -21.95 -7.56
N ALA A 236 21.36 -23.15 -7.73
CA ALA A 236 22.02 -24.39 -7.31
C ALA A 236 21.77 -25.51 -8.33
N PRO A 237 22.67 -26.49 -8.44
CA PRO A 237 22.45 -27.64 -9.32
C PRO A 237 21.21 -28.44 -8.87
N ASP A 238 20.39 -28.84 -9.82
CA ASP A 238 19.32 -29.82 -9.65
C ASP A 238 19.88 -31.27 -9.65
N GLU A 239 18.99 -32.26 -9.58
CA GLU A 239 19.38 -33.69 -9.61
C GLU A 239 20.15 -34.10 -10.88
N ASN A 240 20.04 -33.33 -11.96
CA ASN A 240 20.74 -33.55 -13.24
C ASN A 240 22.02 -32.71 -13.37
N GLY A 241 22.31 -31.84 -12.39
CA GLY A 241 23.42 -30.90 -12.42
C GLY A 241 23.15 -29.63 -13.21
N GLU A 242 21.90 -29.38 -13.62
CA GLU A 242 21.49 -28.14 -14.26
C GLU A 242 21.22 -27.06 -13.20
N MET A 243 21.61 -25.82 -13.48
CA MET A 243 21.47 -24.72 -12.51
C MET A 243 20.02 -24.24 -12.44
N ASP A 244 19.35 -24.57 -11.33
CA ASP A 244 18.00 -24.12 -10.99
C ASP A 244 18.04 -22.74 -10.32
N LEU A 245 17.19 -21.83 -10.79
CA LEU A 245 16.96 -20.54 -10.12
C LEU A 245 16.25 -20.77 -8.78
N LEU A 246 16.86 -20.28 -7.71
CA LEU A 246 16.35 -20.41 -6.34
C LEU A 246 15.63 -19.14 -5.86
N GLY A 247 16.21 -17.99 -6.15
CA GLY A 247 15.83 -16.72 -5.54
C GLY A 247 16.69 -15.57 -6.04
N VAL A 248 16.57 -14.44 -5.35
CA VAL A 248 17.42 -13.27 -5.56
C VAL A 248 17.98 -12.78 -4.23
N GLU A 249 19.04 -12.01 -4.30
CA GLU A 249 19.58 -11.28 -3.16
C GLU A 249 19.84 -9.83 -3.57
N TYR A 250 19.51 -8.91 -2.67
CA TYR A 250 19.82 -7.49 -2.78
C TYR A 250 20.98 -7.18 -1.86
N ILE A 251 22.01 -6.54 -2.40
CA ILE A 251 23.20 -6.19 -1.61
C ILE A 251 23.60 -4.74 -1.83
N VAL A 252 24.05 -4.09 -0.76
CA VAL A 252 24.64 -2.74 -0.79
C VAL A 252 25.98 -2.77 -0.07
N PRO A 253 27.12 -2.56 -0.77
CA PRO A 253 28.43 -2.49 -0.15
C PRO A 253 28.55 -1.37 0.90
N PHE A 254 29.28 -1.63 1.99
CA PHE A 254 29.55 -0.63 3.02
C PHE A 254 30.34 0.59 2.51
N ASP A 255 31.10 0.40 1.44
CA ASP A 255 31.82 1.42 0.68
C ASP A 255 30.88 2.49 0.11
N ILE A 256 29.63 2.12 -0.17
CA ILE A 256 28.59 2.98 -0.73
C ILE A 256 27.66 3.47 0.37
N LEU A 257 27.16 2.56 1.21
CA LEU A 257 26.32 2.87 2.37
C LEU A 257 26.98 2.32 3.66
N PRO A 258 27.64 3.17 4.46
CA PRO A 258 28.38 2.73 5.63
C PRO A 258 27.54 1.89 6.60
N GLU A 259 28.17 0.94 7.29
CA GLU A 259 27.51 0.09 8.30
C GLU A 259 26.88 0.89 9.47
N THR A 260 27.26 2.16 9.64
CA THR A 260 26.69 3.06 10.65
C THR A 260 25.46 3.83 10.19
N ALA A 261 25.07 3.71 8.92
CA ALA A 261 23.86 4.34 8.38
C ALA A 261 22.60 3.55 8.75
N GLU A 262 21.44 4.17 8.55
CA GLU A 262 20.17 3.44 8.63
C GLU A 262 20.13 2.35 7.54
N PRO A 263 19.68 1.12 7.85
CA PRO A 263 19.63 0.03 6.88
C PRO A 263 18.75 0.38 5.68
N PRO A 264 19.11 -0.04 4.46
CA PRO A 264 18.15 -0.09 3.37
C PRO A 264 16.95 -0.94 3.77
N VAL A 265 15.78 -0.59 3.25
CA VAL A 265 14.54 -1.35 3.45
C VAL A 265 13.94 -1.69 2.10
N LEU A 266 13.59 -2.96 1.88
CA LEU A 266 12.88 -3.44 0.71
C LEU A 266 11.88 -4.52 1.15
N PHE A 267 10.69 -4.55 0.53
CA PHE A 267 9.60 -5.47 0.97
C PHE A 267 9.23 -5.32 2.46
N ASN A 268 9.38 -4.11 3.00
CA ASN A 268 9.25 -3.83 4.44
C ASN A 268 10.21 -4.67 5.33
N GLN A 269 11.30 -5.18 4.76
CA GLN A 269 12.36 -5.87 5.48
C GLN A 269 13.61 -4.99 5.48
N PRO A 270 14.15 -4.64 6.66
CA PRO A 270 15.45 -4.01 6.74
C PRO A 270 16.52 -5.02 6.33
N PHE A 271 17.54 -4.55 5.61
CA PHE A 271 18.69 -5.37 5.26
C PHE A 271 19.50 -5.64 6.53
N HIS A 272 20.10 -6.82 6.63
CA HIS A 272 21.01 -7.15 7.72
C HIS A 272 22.46 -6.96 7.28
N GLN A 273 23.36 -6.85 8.26
CA GLN A 273 24.79 -6.68 7.99
C GLN A 273 25.49 -8.02 7.83
N ASN A 274 26.26 -8.17 6.76
CA ASN A 274 27.25 -9.22 6.62
C ASN A 274 28.65 -8.61 6.69
N HIS A 275 29.23 -8.62 7.89
CA HIS A 275 30.57 -8.05 8.12
C HIS A 275 31.70 -8.86 7.48
N GLU A 276 31.51 -10.13 7.13
CA GLU A 276 32.54 -10.89 6.44
C GLU A 276 32.71 -10.38 5.00
N GLN A 277 31.58 -10.08 4.35
CA GLN A 277 31.54 -9.55 2.99
C GLN A 277 31.53 -8.02 2.92
N GLN A 278 31.37 -7.33 4.05
CA GLN A 278 31.25 -5.87 4.14
C GLN A 278 30.06 -5.31 3.33
N ILE A 279 28.89 -5.95 3.48
CA ILE A 279 27.66 -5.58 2.76
C ILE A 279 26.44 -5.53 3.69
N TRP A 280 25.45 -4.73 3.30
CA TRP A 280 24.06 -4.93 3.69
C TRP A 280 23.44 -5.96 2.75
N ALA A 281 22.69 -6.94 3.27
CA ALA A 281 22.11 -8.03 2.49
C ALA A 281 20.63 -8.29 2.83
N LEU A 282 19.87 -8.70 1.81
CA LEU A 282 18.51 -9.20 1.94
C LEU A 282 18.28 -10.34 0.93
N HIS A 283 18.15 -11.56 1.44
CA HIS A 283 17.78 -12.74 0.66
C HIS A 283 16.27 -12.74 0.39
N VAL A 284 15.86 -13.15 -0.81
CA VAL A 284 14.44 -13.32 -1.17
C VAL A 284 14.26 -14.61 -1.99
N TRP A 285 13.62 -15.61 -1.37
CA TRP A 285 13.33 -16.91 -1.98
C TRP A 285 12.14 -16.82 -2.94
N THR A 286 12.40 -16.37 -4.16
CA THR A 286 11.35 -16.16 -5.17
C THR A 286 10.91 -17.46 -5.86
N HIS A 287 11.80 -18.42 -6.11
CA HIS A 287 11.49 -19.60 -6.93
C HIS A 287 11.47 -20.93 -6.16
N ARG A 288 12.43 -21.11 -5.25
CA ARG A 288 12.48 -22.26 -4.35
C ARG A 288 11.73 -21.93 -3.06
N GLU A 289 10.74 -22.75 -2.71
CA GLU A 289 10.07 -22.63 -1.41
C GLU A 289 11.09 -22.79 -0.27
N ASN A 290 11.03 -21.90 0.73
CA ASN A 290 11.90 -21.97 1.90
C ASN A 290 11.07 -22.15 3.18
N PRO A 291 11.09 -23.35 3.79
CA PRO A 291 10.42 -23.61 5.07
C PRO A 291 10.89 -22.74 6.24
N ALA A 292 12.09 -22.16 6.16
CA ALA A 292 12.62 -21.23 7.17
C ALA A 292 12.09 -19.80 7.00
N GLY A 293 11.41 -19.50 5.89
CA GLY A 293 10.85 -18.19 5.58
C GLY A 293 11.41 -17.59 4.29
N ILE A 294 10.61 -16.76 3.62
CA ILE A 294 10.95 -16.20 2.30
C ILE A 294 12.14 -15.23 2.32
N PHE A 295 12.49 -14.69 3.49
CA PHE A 295 13.64 -13.80 3.69
C PHE A 295 14.77 -14.41 4.54
N ALA A 296 14.70 -15.70 4.85
CA ALA A 296 15.78 -16.36 5.59
C ALA A 296 17.04 -16.46 4.73
N ASP A 297 18.24 -16.35 5.31
CA ASP A 297 19.47 -16.44 4.49
C ASP A 297 19.67 -17.83 3.91
N PHE A 298 19.42 -18.87 4.71
CA PHE A 298 19.60 -20.27 4.32
C PHE A 298 18.26 -20.97 4.05
N ASN A 299 18.28 -21.95 3.15
CA ASN A 299 17.16 -22.85 2.90
C ASN A 299 17.53 -24.30 3.24
N PRO A 300 16.84 -24.95 4.21
CA PRO A 300 17.15 -26.31 4.65
C PRO A 300 16.90 -27.37 3.56
N THR A 301 16.25 -27.02 2.46
CA THR A 301 15.96 -27.92 1.33
C THR A 301 16.94 -27.78 0.17
N VAL A 302 17.85 -26.80 0.22
CA VAL A 302 18.87 -26.58 -0.82
C VAL A 302 20.17 -27.29 -0.43
N SER A 303 20.78 -27.96 -1.42
CA SER A 303 22.07 -28.63 -1.32
C SER A 303 23.05 -28.03 -2.34
N CYS A 304 24.34 -28.09 -2.01
CA CYS A 304 25.45 -27.78 -2.93
C CYS A 304 26.16 -29.05 -3.44
N GLU A 305 25.63 -30.22 -3.07
CA GLU A 305 26.05 -31.55 -3.51
C GLU A 305 25.07 -32.15 -4.52
#